data_AF-A0A7J2TPC5-F1
#
_entry.id   AF-A0A7J2TPC5-F1
#
_cell.length_a   1.000
_cell.length_b   1.000
_cell.length_c   1.000
_cell.angle_alpha   90.00
_cell.angle_beta   90.00
_cell.angle_gamma   90.00
#
_symmetry.space_group_name_H-M   'P 1'
#
loop_
_entity.id
_entity.type
_entity.pdbx_description
1 polymer ?
#
loop_
_entity_poly.entity_id
_entity_poly.type
_entity_poly.pdbx_seq_one_letter_code
_entity_poly.pdbx_strand_id
1 'polypeptide(L)'
;MENMCRRIEEHLLSLHSLVNNVKDIGYATLCSNRRIPITAYNQAYRVNVTESEAQKLITDVIGYYKSMGVNPCFVVSPATRPSTFADSLLDAGFKLVLEEDAMVHEGESKNFRGVPDVNVVSSDGSLLDVWTDVNMKGFGIPVVLRALS
;
A
#
# COMPACT_ATOMS: atom_id res chain seq x y z
N MET A 1 7.18 -15.83 -10.20
CA MET A 1 6.85 -14.41 -9.99
C MET A 1 5.54 -14.23 -9.22
N GLU A 2 4.43 -14.82 -9.66
CA GLU A 2 3.10 -14.72 -9.01
C GLU A 2 3.09 -15.08 -7.51
N ASN A 3 3.81 -16.13 -7.11
CA ASN A 3 3.96 -16.51 -5.70
C ASN A 3 4.67 -15.41 -4.87
N MET A 4 5.66 -14.72 -5.44
CA MET A 4 6.41 -13.68 -4.73
C MET A 4 5.61 -12.40 -4.60
N CYS A 5 4.93 -11.95 -5.67
CA CYS A 5 4.04 -10.78 -5.61
C CYS A 5 2.96 -10.98 -4.54
N ARG A 6 2.38 -12.17 -4.48
CA ARG A 6 1.38 -12.52 -3.46
C ARG A 6 1.96 -12.50 -2.04
N ARG A 7 3.17 -13.01 -1.83
CA ARG A 7 3.85 -12.95 -0.52
C ARG A 7 4.16 -11.52 -0.09
N ILE A 8 4.56 -10.65 -1.03
CA ILE A 8 4.77 -9.22 -0.75
C ILE A 8 3.45 -8.56 -0.38
N GLU A 9 2.39 -8.81 -1.14
CA GLU A 9 1.05 -8.28 -0.85
C GLU A 9 0.52 -8.75 0.52
N GLU A 10 0.70 -10.03 0.86
CA GLU A 10 0.32 -10.58 2.17
C GLU A 10 1.13 -9.94 3.31
N HIS A 11 2.43 -9.70 3.10
CA HIS A 11 3.26 -9.01 4.08
C HIS A 11 2.81 -7.55 4.29
N LEU A 12 2.61 -6.79 3.22
CA LEU A 12 2.11 -5.41 3.31
C LEU A 12 0.75 -5.36 3.99
N LEU A 13 -0.16 -6.27 3.64
CA LEU A 13 -1.48 -6.37 4.28
C LEU A 13 -1.36 -6.62 5.79
N SER A 14 -0.43 -7.48 6.21
CA SER A 14 -0.19 -7.74 7.65
C SER A 14 0.26 -6.48 8.39
N LEU A 15 1.12 -5.65 7.79
CA LEU A 15 1.51 -4.36 8.36
C LEU A 15 0.33 -3.39 8.42
N HIS A 16 -0.45 -3.30 7.33
CA HIS A 16 -1.63 -2.45 7.28
C HIS A 16 -2.68 -2.85 8.32
N SER A 17 -2.82 -4.14 8.62
CA SER A 17 -3.76 -4.62 9.64
C SER A 17 -3.47 -4.13 11.06
N LEU A 18 -2.23 -3.69 11.34
CA LEU A 18 -1.85 -3.14 12.65
C LEU A 18 -2.45 -1.76 12.89
N VAL A 19 -2.76 -1.02 11.82
CA VAL A 19 -3.14 0.40 11.86
C VAL A 19 -4.47 0.69 11.16
N ASN A 20 -5.02 -0.27 10.42
CA ASN A 20 -6.25 -0.14 9.65
C ASN A 20 -7.34 -1.11 10.16
N ASN A 21 -8.60 -0.73 9.99
CA ASN A 21 -9.70 -1.67 10.01
C ASN A 21 -9.68 -2.47 8.69
N VAL A 22 -9.67 -3.79 8.81
CA VAL A 22 -9.58 -4.72 7.66
C VAL A 22 -10.91 -5.45 7.50
N LYS A 23 -11.47 -5.41 6.29
CA LYS A 23 -12.70 -6.12 5.95
C LYS A 23 -12.50 -6.97 4.70
N ASP A 24 -12.69 -8.28 4.83
CA ASP A 24 -12.79 -9.17 3.68
C ASP A 24 -14.20 -9.07 3.08
N ILE A 25 -14.28 -8.85 1.76
CA ILE A 25 -15.55 -8.82 1.00
C ILE A 25 -15.64 -9.98 0.00
N GLY A 26 -14.84 -11.04 0.22
CA GLY A 26 -14.80 -12.27 -0.57
C GLY A 26 -13.82 -12.19 -1.73
N TYR A 27 -13.93 -11.15 -2.56
CA TYR A 27 -13.13 -10.99 -3.77
C TYR A 27 -12.08 -9.88 -3.68
N ALA A 28 -12.03 -9.18 -2.55
CA ALA A 28 -11.04 -8.17 -2.22
C ALA A 28 -10.98 -8.00 -0.70
N THR A 29 -9.87 -7.45 -0.22
CA THR A 29 -9.70 -7.04 1.18
C THR A 29 -9.63 -5.53 1.25
N LEU A 30 -10.51 -4.91 2.05
CA LEU A 30 -10.57 -3.46 2.23
C LEU A 30 -9.79 -3.08 3.49
N CYS A 31 -8.76 -2.26 3.35
CA CYS A 31 -8.08 -1.61 4.46
C CYS A 31 -8.58 -0.18 4.59
N SER A 32 -8.97 0.23 5.79
CA SER A 32 -9.49 1.58 6.02
C SER A 32 -9.06 2.17 7.35
N ASN A 33 -8.71 3.46 7.33
CA ASN A 33 -8.41 4.23 8.52
C ASN A 33 -8.94 5.66 8.38
N ARG A 34 -10.06 5.92 9.06
CA ARG A 34 -10.72 7.24 9.05
C ARG A 34 -9.90 8.35 9.70
N ARG A 35 -8.91 8.00 10.55
CA ARG A 35 -8.04 8.98 11.22
C ARG A 35 -6.94 9.48 10.28
N ILE A 36 -6.55 8.66 9.31
CA ILE A 36 -5.49 8.96 8.34
C ILE A 36 -6.11 8.90 6.94
N PRO A 37 -6.71 10.01 6.44
CA PRO A 37 -7.45 10.03 5.17
C PRO A 37 -6.49 10.09 3.96
N ILE A 38 -5.42 9.28 3.99
CA ILE A 38 -4.43 9.15 2.92
C ILE A 38 -4.66 7.81 2.22
N THR A 39 -4.48 7.81 0.90
CA THR A 39 -4.74 6.68 0.02
C THR A 39 -4.00 5.41 0.43
N ALA A 40 -2.74 5.54 0.86
CA ALA A 40 -1.91 4.42 1.35
C ALA A 40 -2.43 3.72 2.62
N TYR A 41 -3.41 4.31 3.32
CA TYR A 41 -4.07 3.70 4.48
C TYR A 41 -5.53 3.31 4.18
N ASN A 42 -6.02 3.61 2.98
CA ASN A 42 -7.41 3.43 2.57
C ASN A 42 -7.46 2.83 1.15
N GLN A 43 -7.32 1.51 1.07
CA GLN A 43 -7.12 0.82 -0.20
C GLN A 43 -7.67 -0.61 -0.22
N ALA A 44 -8.12 -1.05 -1.40
CA ALA A 44 -8.56 -2.40 -1.67
C ALA A 44 -7.42 -3.24 -2.26
N TYR A 45 -7.22 -4.43 -1.70
CA TYR A 45 -6.19 -5.40 -2.07
C TYR A 45 -6.79 -6.74 -2.50
N ARG A 46 -5.92 -7.64 -2.98
CA ARG A 46 -6.21 -9.05 -3.25
C ARG A 46 -7.40 -9.24 -4.17
N VAL A 47 -7.52 -8.34 -5.15
CA VAL A 47 -8.60 -8.40 -6.13
C VAL A 47 -8.50 -9.70 -6.90
N ASN A 48 -9.54 -10.52 -6.76
CA ASN A 48 -9.68 -11.79 -7.45
C ASN A 48 -11.15 -12.00 -7.80
N VAL A 49 -11.55 -11.46 -8.95
CA VAL A 49 -12.89 -11.55 -9.52
C VAL A 49 -12.84 -12.15 -10.92
N THR A 50 -13.98 -12.59 -11.43
CA THR A 50 -14.14 -12.81 -12.88
C THR A 50 -14.31 -11.46 -13.61
N GLU A 51 -14.12 -11.45 -14.93
CA GLU A 51 -14.32 -10.22 -15.74
C GLU A 51 -15.74 -9.66 -15.60
N SER A 52 -16.76 -10.51 -15.53
CA SER A 52 -18.15 -10.08 -15.37
C SER A 52 -18.46 -9.50 -13.98
N GLU A 53 -17.64 -9.79 -12.98
CA GLU A 53 -17.79 -9.30 -11.61
C GLU A 53 -16.99 -8.01 -11.34
N ALA A 54 -16.04 -7.65 -12.22
CA ALA A 54 -15.13 -6.53 -12.03
C ALA A 54 -15.86 -5.19 -11.79
N GLN A 55 -16.84 -4.87 -12.62
CA GLN A 55 -17.59 -3.62 -12.50
C GLN A 55 -18.38 -3.52 -11.20
N LYS A 56 -18.91 -4.65 -10.73
CA LYS A 56 -19.63 -4.71 -9.45
C LYS A 56 -18.67 -4.44 -8.29
N LEU A 57 -17.51 -5.11 -8.27
CA LEU A 57 -16.49 -4.87 -7.24
C LEU A 57 -16.05 -3.41 -7.21
N ILE A 58 -15.77 -2.81 -8.37
CA ILE A 58 -15.38 -1.39 -8.47
C ILE A 58 -16.46 -0.50 -7.85
N THR A 59 -17.72 -0.74 -8.18
CA THR A 59 -18.85 0.03 -7.64
C THR A 59 -18.97 -0.11 -6.12
N ASP A 60 -18.86 -1.34 -5.60
CA ASP A 60 -18.95 -1.63 -4.17
C ASP A 60 -17.82 -0.94 -3.38
N VAL A 61 -16.60 -0.98 -3.91
CA VAL A 61 -15.43 -0.33 -3.29
C VAL A 61 -15.54 1.19 -3.33
N ILE A 62 -15.98 1.77 -4.45
CA ILE A 62 -16.26 3.21 -4.55
C ILE A 62 -17.29 3.62 -3.49
N GLY A 63 -18.39 2.87 -3.36
CA GLY A 63 -19.44 3.13 -2.38
C GLY A 63 -18.91 3.08 -0.95
N TYR A 64 -18.11 2.05 -0.63
CA TYR A 64 -17.51 1.88 0.69
C TYR A 64 -16.64 3.08 1.08
N TYR A 65 -15.67 3.46 0.26
CA TYR A 65 -14.75 4.56 0.60
C TYR A 65 -15.44 5.93 0.58
N LYS A 66 -16.38 6.16 -0.35
CA LYS A 66 -17.20 7.39 -0.34
C LYS A 66 -18.02 7.53 0.94
N SER A 67 -18.58 6.44 1.47
CA SER A 67 -19.33 6.47 2.74
C SER A 67 -18.48 6.90 3.95
N MET A 68 -17.16 6.85 3.83
CA MET A 68 -16.20 7.28 4.84
C MET A 68 -15.57 8.64 4.55
N GLY A 69 -15.93 9.29 3.43
CA GLY A 69 -15.35 10.56 3.02
C GLY A 69 -13.89 10.47 2.54
N VAL A 70 -13.44 9.30 2.09
CA VAL A 70 -12.08 9.11 1.54
C VAL A 70 -12.16 8.66 0.07
N ASN A 71 -11.11 8.96 -0.70
CA ASN A 71 -11.04 8.53 -2.09
C ASN A 71 -10.79 7.02 -2.16
N PRO A 72 -11.53 6.28 -3.02
CA PRO A 72 -11.26 4.87 -3.24
C PRO A 72 -9.91 4.67 -3.91
N CYS A 73 -9.21 3.62 -3.52
CA CYS A 73 -7.97 3.20 -4.15
C CYS A 73 -7.90 1.68 -4.22
N PHE A 74 -7.26 1.19 -5.28
CA PHE A 74 -6.98 -0.20 -5.50
C PHE A 74 -5.48 -0.39 -5.63
N VAL A 75 -4.96 -1.43 -4.97
CA VAL A 75 -3.64 -1.96 -5.29
C VAL A 75 -3.81 -3.00 -6.37
N VAL A 76 -3.16 -2.76 -7.50
CA VAL A 76 -3.07 -3.73 -8.60
C VAL A 76 -1.66 -4.27 -8.62
N SER A 77 -1.55 -5.59 -8.58
CA SER A 77 -0.28 -6.29 -8.68
C SER A 77 -0.36 -7.33 -9.80
N PRO A 78 0.77 -7.95 -10.20
CA PRO A 78 0.74 -9.09 -11.12
C PRO A 78 -0.11 -10.28 -10.65
N ALA A 79 -0.47 -10.35 -9.35
CA ALA A 79 -1.35 -11.36 -8.80
C ALA A 79 -2.85 -11.00 -8.88
N THR A 80 -3.18 -9.75 -9.24
CA THR A 80 -4.55 -9.29 -9.42
C THR A 80 -5.24 -10.05 -10.55
N ARG A 81 -6.48 -10.49 -10.30
CA ARG A 81 -7.33 -11.16 -11.31
C ARG A 81 -8.68 -10.45 -11.45
N PRO A 82 -9.16 -10.23 -12.69
CA PRO A 82 -8.52 -10.60 -13.96
C PRO A 82 -7.28 -9.73 -14.26
N SER A 83 -6.41 -10.17 -15.18
CA SER A 83 -5.22 -9.38 -15.55
C SER A 83 -5.58 -8.05 -16.23
N THR A 84 -6.79 -7.94 -16.77
CA THR A 84 -7.41 -6.76 -17.37
C THR A 84 -8.10 -5.85 -16.33
N PHE A 85 -8.03 -6.17 -15.04
CA PHE A 85 -8.72 -5.38 -14.00
C PHE A 85 -8.23 -3.93 -13.96
N ALA A 86 -6.95 -3.68 -14.25
CA ALA A 86 -6.41 -2.33 -14.36
C ALA A 86 -7.13 -1.51 -15.44
N ASP A 87 -7.46 -2.12 -16.58
CA ASP A 87 -8.18 -1.46 -17.66
C ASP A 87 -9.61 -1.10 -17.21
N SER A 88 -10.26 -2.01 -16.48
CA SER A 88 -11.59 -1.74 -15.89
C SER A 88 -11.56 -0.56 -14.90
N LEU A 89 -10.47 -0.40 -14.15
CA LEU A 89 -10.29 0.76 -13.26
C LEU A 89 -10.12 2.06 -14.05
N LEU A 90 -9.35 2.04 -15.13
CA LEU A 90 -9.16 3.20 -16.00
C LEU A 90 -10.48 3.63 -16.66
N ASP A 91 -11.26 2.67 -17.17
CA ASP A 91 -12.59 2.91 -17.73
C ASP A 91 -13.57 3.50 -16.69
N ALA A 92 -13.41 3.10 -15.42
CA ALA A 92 -14.17 3.64 -14.29
C ALA A 92 -13.65 5.01 -13.79
N GLY A 93 -12.63 5.59 -14.42
CA GLY A 93 -12.10 6.92 -14.13
C GLY A 93 -11.02 6.97 -13.04
N PHE A 94 -10.46 5.83 -12.63
CA PHE A 94 -9.26 5.82 -11.81
C PHE A 94 -8.04 6.27 -12.62
N LYS A 95 -7.01 6.74 -11.92
CA LYS A 95 -5.72 7.10 -12.52
C LYS A 95 -4.64 6.21 -11.95
N LEU A 96 -3.70 5.81 -12.80
CA LEU A 96 -2.49 5.13 -12.36
C LEU A 96 -1.65 6.09 -11.53
N VAL A 97 -1.25 5.64 -10.34
CA VAL A 97 -0.25 6.29 -9.50
C VAL A 97 0.84 5.25 -9.28
N LEU A 98 1.98 5.43 -9.94
CA LEU A 98 3.11 4.51 -9.85
C LEU A 98 3.91 4.86 -8.60
N GLU A 99 3.62 4.19 -7.48
CA GLU A 99 4.30 4.45 -6.19
C GLU A 99 5.20 3.31 -5.74
N GLU A 100 4.94 2.06 -6.15
CA GLU A 100 5.65 0.90 -5.60
C GLU A 100 6.00 -0.15 -6.68
N ASP A 101 7.29 -0.25 -7.02
CA ASP A 101 7.87 -1.38 -7.74
C ASP A 101 8.78 -2.17 -6.80
N ALA A 102 8.50 -3.47 -6.62
CA ALA A 102 9.36 -4.34 -5.86
C ALA A 102 10.52 -4.86 -6.72
N MET A 103 11.75 -4.66 -6.25
CA MET A 103 12.96 -5.20 -6.88
C MET A 103 13.57 -6.31 -6.03
N VAL A 104 14.01 -7.39 -6.68
CA VAL A 104 14.71 -8.51 -6.04
C VAL A 104 16.16 -8.50 -6.48
N HIS A 105 17.09 -8.45 -5.53
CA HIS A 105 18.51 -8.60 -5.80
C HIS A 105 18.91 -10.07 -5.70
N GLU A 106 19.34 -10.66 -6.83
CA GLU A 106 19.78 -12.07 -6.91
C GLU A 106 21.32 -12.24 -6.82
N GLY A 107 22.07 -11.13 -6.70
CA GLY A 107 23.52 -11.16 -6.60
C GLY A 107 24.04 -11.39 -5.18
N GLU A 108 25.32 -11.77 -5.07
CA GLU A 108 26.01 -11.80 -3.77
C GLU A 108 26.11 -10.38 -3.19
N SER A 109 25.90 -10.26 -1.88
CA SER A 109 26.07 -9.00 -1.16
C SER A 109 27.53 -8.54 -1.27
N LYS A 110 27.80 -7.56 -2.12
CA LYS A 110 29.11 -6.92 -2.15
C LYS A 110 29.36 -6.22 -0.81
N ASN A 111 30.59 -6.30 -0.30
CA ASN A 111 31.00 -5.50 0.85
C ASN A 111 30.77 -4.02 0.55
N PHE A 112 29.81 -3.42 1.25
CA PHE A 112 29.50 -2.00 1.13
C PHE A 112 30.73 -1.19 1.56
N ARG A 113 31.26 -0.35 0.67
CA ARG A 113 32.23 0.68 1.08
C ARG A 113 31.43 1.85 1.64
N GLY A 114 31.62 2.12 2.93
CA GLY A 114 31.03 3.28 3.58
C GLY A 114 31.34 4.57 2.83
N VAL A 115 30.38 5.49 2.82
CA VAL A 115 30.59 6.86 2.35
C VAL A 115 31.35 7.61 3.45
N PRO A 116 32.44 8.33 3.14
CA PRO A 116 33.12 9.17 4.13
C PRO A 116 32.11 10.10 4.81
N ASP A 117 32.24 10.28 6.12
CA ASP A 117 31.39 11.14 6.96
C ASP A 117 29.92 10.67 7.14
N VAL A 118 29.55 9.48 6.66
CA VAL A 118 28.25 8.85 6.94
C VAL A 118 28.42 7.72 7.94
N ASN A 119 27.79 7.85 9.11
CA ASN A 119 27.70 6.79 10.10
C ASN A 119 26.34 6.07 9.99
N VAL A 120 26.36 4.76 9.77
CA VAL A 120 25.14 3.94 9.73
C VAL A 120 25.01 3.24 11.08
N VAL A 121 23.92 3.53 11.79
CA VAL A 121 23.62 2.92 13.09
C VAL A 121 22.27 2.19 13.00
N SER A 122 22.13 1.07 13.71
CA SER A 122 20.81 0.46 13.91
C SER A 122 19.96 1.42 14.73
N SER A 123 18.71 1.64 14.33
CA SER A 123 17.76 2.32 15.19
C SER A 123 17.37 1.40 16.35
N ASP A 124 17.19 1.99 17.53
CA ASP A 124 16.52 1.40 18.68
C ASP A 124 15.36 2.32 19.11
N GLY A 125 14.71 2.01 20.24
CA GLY A 125 13.61 2.81 20.75
C GLY A 125 13.95 4.28 21.01
N SER A 126 15.22 4.62 21.30
CA SER A 126 15.65 6.00 21.55
C SER A 126 15.73 6.85 20.27
N LEU A 127 15.81 6.20 19.10
CA LEU A 127 15.88 6.85 17.79
C LEU A 127 14.56 6.77 17.02
N LEU A 128 13.49 6.23 17.62
CA LEU A 128 12.23 6.01 16.92
C LEU A 128 11.59 7.32 16.46
N ASP A 129 11.63 8.38 17.26
CA ASP A 129 11.05 9.69 16.90
C ASP A 129 11.80 10.32 15.73
N VAL A 130 13.13 10.23 15.75
CA VAL A 130 13.99 10.71 14.66
C VAL A 130 13.72 9.93 13.38
N TRP A 131 13.66 8.60 13.47
CA TRP A 131 13.34 7.75 12.33
C TRP A 131 11.94 8.06 11.77
N THR A 132 10.95 8.22 12.64
CA THR A 132 9.56 8.52 12.27
C THR A 132 9.45 9.88 11.59
N ASP A 133 10.06 10.93 12.14
CA ASP A 133 10.06 12.26 11.52
C ASP A 133 10.72 12.25 10.13
N VAL A 134 11.90 11.62 10.00
CA VAL A 134 12.58 11.48 8.70
C VAL A 134 11.72 10.72 7.70
N ASN A 135 11.09 9.62 8.12
CA ASN A 135 10.24 8.80 7.27
C ASN A 135 8.99 9.58 6.82
N MET A 136 8.24 10.18 7.76
CA MET A 136 7.05 10.97 7.48
C MET A 136 7.33 12.20 6.60
N LYS A 137 8.53 12.79 6.72
CA LYS A 137 9.01 13.84 5.80
C LYS A 137 9.22 13.30 4.39
N GLY A 138 9.89 12.16 4.27
CA GLY A 138 10.16 11.52 2.98
C GLY A 138 8.89 11.18 2.20
N PHE A 139 7.84 10.73 2.89
CA PHE A 139 6.53 10.42 2.30
C PHE A 139 5.57 11.61 2.22
N GLY A 140 6.02 12.83 2.52
CA GLY A 140 5.20 14.04 2.39
C GLY A 140 3.99 14.12 3.34
N ILE A 141 3.95 13.32 4.41
CA ILE A 141 2.83 13.29 5.36
C ILE A 141 2.69 14.67 6.03
N PRO A 142 1.51 15.32 6.08
CA PRO A 142 1.38 16.66 6.66
C PRO A 142 1.83 16.76 8.12
N VAL A 143 2.46 17.88 8.51
CA VAL A 143 3.00 18.10 9.88
C VAL A 143 1.93 17.92 10.95
N VAL A 144 0.67 18.29 10.69
CA VAL A 144 -0.45 18.11 11.63
C VAL A 144 -0.72 16.64 11.99
N LEU A 145 -0.30 15.70 11.15
CA LEU A 145 -0.41 14.26 11.39
C LEU A 145 0.88 13.65 11.98
N ARG A 146 1.98 14.41 12.04
CA ARG A 146 3.28 13.98 12.58
C ARG A 146 3.39 14.12 14.10
N ALA A 147 2.49 14.87 14.74
CA ALA A 147 2.57 15.20 16.17
C ALA A 147 1.96 14.14 17.12
N LEU A 148 1.72 12.92 16.64
CA LEU A 148 1.12 11.82 17.41
C LEU A 148 2.08 10.67 17.73
N SER A 149 3.36 10.79 17.34
CA SER A 149 4.44 9.90 17.78
C SER A 149 5.10 10.43 19.04
#